data_AF-A0A383DNS6-F1
#
_entry.id   AF-A0A383DNS6-F1
#
_cell.length_a   1.000
_cell.length_b   1.000
_cell.length_c   1.000
_cell.angle_alpha   90.00
_cell.angle_beta   90.00
_cell.angle_gamma   90.00
#
_symmetry.space_group_name_H-M   'P 1'
#
loop_
_entity.id
_entity.type
_entity.pdbx_description
1 polymer ?
#
loop_
_entity_poly.entity_id
_entity_poly.type
_entity_poly.pdbx_seq_one_letter_code
_entity_poly.pdbx_strand_id
1 'polypeptide(L)'
;VGSCIECNVFFEEEEGVQHVCEECGKLQPESGSWAVEQMAEVDRLESEGAHSEAADALLELFYTASDHEYSDWPFSWKVGERLEGLCRTHGLANQHVVFHIAHIRILQRQNGALATENLEQGIEIARRAYRPDLEMKLLQAHWNVVNWHDSPNQSLLDRIEEVQNILNQDLG
;
A
#
# COMPACT_ATOMS: atom_id res chain seq x y z
N VAL A 1 6.48 -11.03 9.48
CA VAL A 1 6.34 -11.67 10.81
C VAL A 1 4.88 -12.01 10.93
N GLY A 2 4.56 -13.30 10.94
CA GLY A 2 3.21 -13.81 11.11
C GLY A 2 2.91 -14.11 12.58
N SER A 3 1.65 -14.39 12.89
CA SER A 3 1.24 -14.91 14.19
C SER A 3 0.43 -16.19 14.02
N CYS A 4 0.61 -17.12 14.96
CA CYS A 4 -0.14 -18.37 14.94
C CYS A 4 -1.63 -18.09 15.21
N ILE A 5 -2.53 -18.52 14.33
CA ILE A 5 -3.97 -18.24 14.46
C ILE A 5 -4.61 -18.90 15.70
N GLU A 6 -3.93 -19.88 16.30
CA GLU A 6 -4.42 -20.63 17.45
C GLU A 6 -3.88 -20.09 18.79
N CYS A 7 -2.63 -19.63 18.83
CA CYS A 7 -1.96 -19.23 20.07
C CYS A 7 -1.26 -17.87 20.04
N ASN A 8 -1.37 -17.11 18.94
CA ASN A 8 -0.81 -15.77 18.73
C ASN A 8 0.71 -15.66 18.92
N VAL A 9 1.43 -16.78 18.88
CA VAL A 9 2.90 -16.78 18.91
C VAL A 9 3.41 -16.30 17.56
N PHE A 10 4.34 -15.34 17.59
CA PHE A 10 4.93 -14.75 16.40
C PHE A 10 5.99 -15.66 15.78
N PHE A 11 6.05 -15.69 14.45
CA PHE A 11 7.06 -16.42 13.69
C PHE A 11 7.48 -15.65 12.43
N GLU A 12 8.64 -16.00 11.87
CA GLU A 12 9.06 -15.48 10.57
C GLU A 12 8.26 -16.16 9.46
N GLU A 13 7.58 -15.37 8.63
CA GLU A 13 6.83 -15.86 7.49
C GLU A 13 7.73 -15.87 6.26
N GLU A 14 7.81 -17.02 5.59
CA GLU A 14 8.42 -17.17 4.28
C GLU A 14 7.35 -17.50 3.24
N GLU A 15 7.45 -16.88 2.07
CA GLU A 15 6.49 -17.10 0.98
C GLU A 15 6.56 -18.55 0.48
N GLY A 16 5.39 -19.19 0.33
CA GLY A 16 5.27 -20.56 -0.17
C GLY A 16 5.69 -21.65 0.82
N VAL A 17 6.01 -21.30 2.07
CA VAL A 17 6.38 -22.26 3.11
C VAL A 17 5.21 -22.46 4.07
N GLN A 18 4.70 -23.69 4.14
CA GLN A 18 3.75 -24.07 5.17
C GLN A 18 4.45 -24.11 6.53
N HIS A 19 3.99 -23.26 7.45
CA HIS A 19 4.54 -23.16 8.79
C HIS A 19 3.78 -24.07 9.76
N VAL A 20 4.48 -24.84 10.58
CA VAL A 20 3.88 -25.51 11.75
C VAL A 20 4.31 -24.73 12.97
N CYS A 21 3.34 -24.21 13.73
CA CYS A 21 3.64 -23.47 14.95
C CYS A 21 4.36 -24.38 15.95
N GLU A 22 5.56 -23.99 16.38
CA GLU A 22 6.38 -24.77 17.31
C GLU A 22 5.74 -24.93 18.70
N GLU A 23 4.90 -23.98 19.10
CA GLU A 23 4.27 -23.96 20.44
C GLU A 23 3.01 -24.83 20.54
N CYS A 24 2.13 -24.80 19.53
CA CYS A 24 0.88 -25.56 19.55
C CYS A 24 0.85 -26.75 18.58
N GLY A 25 1.88 -26.93 17.75
CA GLY A 25 2.01 -28.02 16.78
C GLY A 25 1.00 -27.94 15.63
N LYS A 26 0.32 -26.80 15.45
CA LYS A 26 -0.72 -26.62 14.43
C LYS A 26 -0.11 -26.10 13.13
N LEU A 27 -0.46 -26.76 12.04
CA LEU A 27 -0.19 -26.29 10.69
C LEU A 27 -0.94 -24.98 10.46
N GLN A 28 -0.20 -23.94 10.10
CA GLN A 28 -0.75 -22.65 9.75
C GLN A 28 -1.29 -22.69 8.31
N PRO A 29 -2.40 -22.00 8.03
CA PRO A 29 -2.89 -21.87 6.67
C PRO A 29 -1.83 -21.22 5.78
N GLU A 30 -1.83 -21.57 4.50
CA GLU A 30 -0.98 -20.90 3.51
C GLU A 30 -1.42 -19.43 3.37
N SER A 31 -0.46 -18.52 3.26
CA SER A 31 -0.71 -17.10 3.00
C SER A 31 -1.62 -16.92 1.77
N GLY A 32 -2.66 -16.10 1.92
CA GLY A 32 -3.66 -15.85 0.88
C GLY A 32 -4.71 -16.94 0.68
N SER A 33 -4.64 -18.07 1.40
CA SER A 33 -5.60 -19.18 1.23
C SER A 33 -7.05 -18.81 1.58
N TRP A 34 -7.27 -17.75 2.35
CA TRP A 34 -8.58 -17.21 2.67
C TRP A 34 -9.20 -16.37 1.55
N ALA A 35 -8.40 -15.93 0.57
CA ALA A 35 -8.78 -14.94 -0.44
C ALA A 35 -9.04 -15.52 -1.85
N VAL A 36 -9.20 -16.84 -1.97
CA VAL A 36 -9.27 -17.54 -3.26
C VAL A 36 -10.41 -17.02 -4.14
N GLU A 37 -11.60 -16.86 -3.57
CA GLU A 37 -12.78 -16.40 -4.33
C GLU A 37 -12.65 -14.93 -4.75
N GLN A 38 -12.08 -14.10 -3.87
CA GLN A 38 -11.86 -12.68 -4.13
C GLN A 38 -10.80 -12.48 -5.23
N MET A 39 -9.73 -13.27 -5.21
CA MET A 39 -8.72 -13.24 -6.28
C MET A 39 -9.28 -13.72 -7.62
N ALA A 40 -10.16 -14.74 -7.62
CA ALA A 40 -10.84 -15.18 -8.82
C ALA A 40 -11.76 -14.09 -9.40
N GLU A 41 -12.40 -13.30 -8.54
CA GLU A 41 -13.20 -12.14 -8.96
C GLU A 41 -12.32 -11.03 -9.56
N VAL A 42 -11.17 -10.72 -8.97
CA VAL A 42 -10.19 -9.79 -9.57
C VAL A 42 -9.77 -10.26 -10.96
N ASP A 43 -9.43 -11.55 -11.11
CA ASP A 43 -9.05 -12.13 -12.40
C ASP A 43 -10.17 -11.98 -13.44
N ARG A 44 -11.43 -12.20 -13.04
CA ARG A 44 -12.60 -12.02 -13.90
C ARG A 44 -12.72 -10.56 -14.35
N LEU A 45 -12.67 -9.60 -13.43
CA LEU A 45 -12.77 -8.17 -13.73
C LEU A 45 -11.66 -7.69 -14.67
N GLU A 46 -10.41 -8.11 -14.43
CA GLU A 46 -9.29 -7.78 -15.32
C GLU A 46 -9.50 -8.36 -16.72
N SER A 47 -10.01 -9.59 -16.84
CA SER A 47 -10.29 -10.23 -18.13
C SER A 47 -11.41 -9.55 -18.92
N GLU A 48 -12.36 -8.92 -18.23
CA GLU A 48 -13.47 -8.16 -18.82
C GLU A 48 -13.09 -6.72 -19.18
N GLY A 49 -11.86 -6.28 -18.84
CA GLY A 49 -11.40 -4.91 -19.04
C GLY A 49 -11.92 -3.92 -17.98
N ALA A 50 -12.57 -4.42 -16.92
CA ALA A 50 -13.07 -3.65 -15.78
C ALA A 50 -11.92 -3.34 -14.81
N HIS A 51 -10.88 -2.65 -15.30
CA HIS A 51 -9.62 -2.44 -14.58
C HIS A 51 -9.78 -1.55 -13.34
N SER A 52 -10.73 -0.60 -13.37
CA SER A 52 -11.02 0.25 -12.21
C SER A 52 -11.62 -0.59 -11.08
N GLU A 53 -12.61 -1.42 -11.40
CA GLU A 53 -13.25 -2.31 -10.44
C GLU A 53 -12.29 -3.39 -9.90
N ALA A 54 -11.42 -3.92 -10.76
CA ALA A 54 -10.36 -4.85 -10.33
C ALA A 54 -9.38 -4.18 -9.36
N ALA A 55 -9.01 -2.92 -9.60
CA ALA A 55 -8.15 -2.15 -8.70
C ALA A 55 -8.84 -1.86 -7.36
N ASP A 56 -10.13 -1.55 -7.36
CA ASP A 56 -10.91 -1.33 -6.14
C ASP A 56 -11.00 -2.63 -5.31
N ALA A 57 -11.24 -3.78 -5.95
CA ALA A 57 -11.25 -5.09 -5.29
C ALA A 57 -9.87 -5.47 -4.71
N LEU A 58 -8.78 -5.20 -5.43
CA LEU A 58 -7.42 -5.40 -4.93
C LEU A 58 -7.10 -4.48 -3.75
N LEU A 59 -7.60 -3.24 -3.76
CA LEU A 59 -7.41 -2.31 -2.65
C LEU A 59 -8.12 -2.79 -1.38
N GLU A 60 -9.35 -3.32 -1.50
CA GLU A 60 -10.05 -3.94 -0.38
C GLU A 60 -9.27 -5.14 0.19
N LEU A 61 -8.77 -6.02 -0.68
CA LEU A 61 -7.92 -7.15 -0.28
C LEU A 61 -6.64 -6.70 0.42
N PHE A 62 -6.00 -5.64 -0.07
CA PHE A 62 -4.81 -5.08 0.55
C PHE A 62 -5.11 -4.60 1.97
N TYR A 63 -6.23 -3.89 2.18
CA TYR A 63 -6.64 -3.47 3.52
C TYR A 63 -6.91 -4.65 4.45
N THR A 64 -7.62 -5.67 3.99
CA THR A 64 -7.91 -6.86 4.80
C THR A 64 -6.64 -7.63 5.16
N ALA A 65 -5.74 -7.83 4.20
CA ALA A 65 -4.49 -8.56 4.42
C ALA A 65 -3.51 -7.80 5.35
N SER A 66 -3.53 -6.46 5.32
CA SER A 66 -2.70 -5.62 6.18
C SER A 66 -3.37 -5.20 7.49
N ASP A 67 -4.52 -5.79 7.83
CA ASP A 67 -5.21 -5.50 9.10
C ASP A 67 -4.39 -6.04 10.28
N HIS A 68 -4.27 -5.23 11.34
CA HIS A 68 -3.36 -5.49 12.45
C HIS A 68 -3.71 -6.77 13.23
N GLU A 69 -4.99 -7.14 13.27
CA GLU A 69 -5.48 -8.28 14.04
C GLU A 69 -5.27 -9.64 13.34
N TYR A 70 -5.15 -9.65 12.01
CA TYR A 70 -5.11 -10.88 11.20
C TYR A 70 -3.90 -10.95 10.25
N SER A 71 -3.01 -9.96 10.31
CA SER A 71 -2.16 -9.57 9.20
C SER A 71 -1.45 -10.71 8.47
N ASP A 72 -1.79 -10.85 7.18
CA ASP A 72 -1.19 -11.77 6.23
C ASP A 72 -0.21 -10.98 5.35
N TRP A 73 0.97 -10.70 5.88
CA TRP A 73 1.95 -9.81 5.26
C TRP A 73 2.36 -10.26 3.86
N PRO A 74 2.77 -11.53 3.63
CA PRO A 74 3.19 -11.97 2.32
C PRO A 74 2.08 -11.80 1.28
N PHE A 75 0.83 -12.10 1.65
CA PHE A 75 -0.31 -11.88 0.75
C PHE A 75 -0.56 -10.40 0.49
N SER A 76 -0.48 -9.54 1.51
CA SER A 76 -0.66 -8.09 1.32
C SER A 76 0.36 -7.48 0.37
N TRP A 77 1.63 -7.92 0.42
CA TRP A 77 2.67 -7.47 -0.50
C TRP A 77 2.36 -7.88 -1.93
N LYS A 78 1.98 -9.14 -2.14
CA LYS A 78 1.60 -9.67 -3.45
C LYS A 78 0.39 -8.93 -4.05
N VAL A 79 -0.63 -8.66 -3.24
CA VAL A 79 -1.80 -7.87 -3.65
C VAL A 79 -1.38 -6.43 -4.00
N GLY A 80 -0.54 -5.81 -3.17
CA GLY A 80 -0.02 -4.46 -3.39
C GLY A 80 0.80 -4.33 -4.69
N GLU A 81 1.67 -5.29 -4.99
CA GLU A 81 2.44 -5.32 -6.24
C GLU A 81 1.54 -5.44 -7.48
N ARG A 82 0.51 -6.30 -7.40
CA ARG A 82 -0.47 -6.44 -8.48
C ARG A 82 -1.27 -5.15 -8.67
N LEU A 83 -1.73 -4.53 -7.59
CA LEU A 83 -2.44 -3.25 -7.62
C LEU A 83 -1.59 -2.12 -8.21
N GLU A 84 -0.32 -2.03 -7.82
CA GLU A 84 0.64 -1.08 -8.38
C GLU A 84 0.80 -1.27 -9.89
N GLY A 85 0.96 -2.52 -10.34
CA GLY A 85 1.09 -2.87 -11.75
C GLY A 85 -0.15 -2.51 -12.57
N LEU A 86 -1.33 -2.85 -12.05
CA LEU A 86 -2.62 -2.55 -12.69
C LEU A 86 -2.84 -1.03 -12.82
N CYS A 87 -2.59 -0.30 -11.73
CA CYS A 87 -2.71 1.16 -11.70
C CYS A 87 -1.81 1.85 -12.73
N ARG A 88 -0.53 1.45 -12.78
CA ARG A 88 0.44 2.02 -13.73
C ARG A 88 0.09 1.71 -15.18
N THR A 89 -0.36 0.48 -15.45
CA THR A 89 -0.65 0.02 -16.81
C THR A 89 -1.87 0.73 -17.40
N HIS A 90 -2.91 0.97 -16.59
CA HIS A 90 -4.18 1.51 -17.05
C HIS A 90 -4.43 2.97 -16.66
N GLY A 91 -3.45 3.64 -16.05
CA GLY A 91 -3.56 5.06 -15.68
C GLY A 91 -4.59 5.34 -14.59
N LEU A 92 -4.75 4.42 -13.63
CA LEU A 92 -5.74 4.51 -12.55
C LEU A 92 -5.23 5.40 -11.41
N ALA A 93 -5.00 6.69 -11.70
CA ALA A 93 -4.30 7.60 -10.80
C ALA A 93 -4.95 7.74 -9.41
N ASN A 94 -6.28 7.68 -9.33
CA ASN A 94 -6.99 7.78 -8.06
C ASN A 94 -6.74 6.56 -7.16
N GLN A 95 -6.95 5.34 -7.69
CA GLN A 95 -6.66 4.10 -6.97
C GLN A 95 -5.20 4.03 -6.57
N HIS A 96 -4.31 4.47 -7.45
CA HIS A 96 -2.88 4.50 -7.19
C HIS A 96 -2.55 5.38 -5.99
N VAL A 97 -3.10 6.60 -5.94
CA VAL A 97 -2.95 7.51 -4.79
C VAL A 97 -3.48 6.88 -3.51
N VAL A 98 -4.67 6.27 -3.56
CA VAL A 98 -5.29 5.63 -2.38
C VAL A 98 -4.44 4.47 -1.87
N PHE A 99 -3.92 3.63 -2.76
CA PHE A 99 -3.02 2.53 -2.42
C PHE A 99 -1.75 3.03 -1.71
N HIS A 100 -1.07 4.04 -2.25
CA HIS A 100 0.14 4.57 -1.63
C HIS A 100 -0.13 5.20 -0.26
N ILE A 101 -1.25 5.91 -0.09
CA ILE A 101 -1.67 6.42 1.23
C ILE A 101 -1.92 5.26 2.21
N ALA A 102 -2.60 4.20 1.78
CA ALA A 102 -2.85 3.02 2.59
C ALA A 102 -1.53 2.38 3.05
N HIS A 103 -0.62 2.17 2.11
CA HIS A 103 0.66 1.52 2.33
C HIS A 103 1.53 2.32 3.31
N ILE A 104 1.63 3.64 3.14
CA ILE A 104 2.36 4.51 4.06
C ILE A 104 1.80 4.39 5.48
N ARG A 105 0.47 4.46 5.65
CA ARG A 105 -0.18 4.34 6.96
C ARG A 105 0.08 2.98 7.61
N ILE A 106 0.11 1.92 6.81
CA ILE A 106 0.46 0.58 7.28
C ILE A 106 1.90 0.55 7.80
N LEU A 107 2.85 1.04 7.01
CA LEU A 107 4.26 1.10 7.41
C LEU A 107 4.48 1.97 8.66
N GLN A 108 3.74 3.06 8.81
CA GLN A 108 3.77 3.89 10.03
C GLN A 108 3.35 3.12 11.28
N ARG A 109 2.28 2.31 11.17
CA ARG A 109 1.83 1.49 12.30
C ARG A 109 2.89 0.46 12.71
N GLN A 110 3.62 -0.07 11.75
CA GLN A 110 4.64 -1.10 12.00
C GLN A 110 5.96 -0.54 12.51
N ASN A 111 6.46 0.54 11.90
CA ASN A 111 7.81 1.05 12.12
C ASN A 111 7.86 2.29 13.04
N GLY A 112 6.70 2.75 13.54
CA GLY A 112 6.57 3.99 14.30
C GLY A 112 6.47 5.22 13.39
N ALA A 113 6.59 6.42 13.97
CA ALA A 113 6.33 7.67 13.28
C ALA A 113 7.30 7.92 12.11
N LEU A 114 6.91 7.48 10.91
CA LEU A 114 7.45 8.02 9.66
C LEU A 114 6.99 9.49 9.58
N ALA A 115 7.88 10.39 9.20
CA ALA A 115 7.58 11.81 9.06
C ALA A 115 6.48 12.04 8.00
N THR A 116 5.21 12.07 8.42
CA THR A 116 4.05 12.22 7.50
C THR A 116 3.33 13.56 7.60
N GLU A 117 3.59 14.37 8.62
CA GLU A 117 2.90 15.66 8.77
C GLU A 117 3.09 16.56 7.54
N ASN A 118 4.30 16.56 6.96
CA ASN A 118 4.59 17.32 5.73
C ASN A 118 3.96 16.69 4.48
N LEU A 119 3.88 15.35 4.43
CA LEU A 119 3.25 14.64 3.31
C LEU A 119 1.74 14.94 3.25
N GLU A 120 1.04 14.86 4.39
CA GLU A 120 -0.41 15.06 4.45
C GLU A 120 -0.80 16.47 3.99
N GLN A 121 -0.04 17.49 4.39
CA GLN A 121 -0.25 18.87 3.93
C GLN A 121 -0.04 19.00 2.41
N GLY A 122 1.03 18.41 1.87
CA GLY A 122 1.29 18.43 0.43
C GLY A 122 0.20 17.73 -0.39
N ILE A 123 -0.25 16.56 0.08
CA ILE A 123 -1.35 15.80 -0.54
C ILE A 123 -2.64 16.63 -0.51
N GLU A 124 -2.97 17.26 0.61
CA GLU A 124 -4.20 18.07 0.72
C GLU A 124 -4.19 19.26 -0.24
N ILE A 125 -3.04 19.92 -0.42
CA ILE A 125 -2.88 21.01 -1.39
C ILE A 125 -3.10 20.50 -2.82
N ALA A 126 -2.45 19.40 -3.22
CA ALA A 126 -2.62 18.82 -4.56
C ALA A 126 -4.05 18.32 -4.81
N ARG A 127 -4.69 17.75 -3.79
CA ARG A 127 -6.08 17.28 -3.84
C ARG A 127 -7.08 18.40 -4.05
N ARG A 128 -6.94 19.51 -3.31
CA ARG A 128 -7.80 20.71 -3.48
C ARG A 128 -7.67 21.32 -4.88
N ALA A 129 -6.55 21.09 -5.55
CA ALA A 129 -6.31 21.51 -6.93
C ALA A 129 -6.73 20.47 -7.99
N TYR A 130 -7.30 19.31 -7.61
CA TYR A 130 -7.65 18.22 -8.51
C TYR A 130 -6.46 17.69 -9.34
N ARG A 131 -5.28 17.59 -8.71
CA ARG A 131 -4.02 17.16 -9.35
C ARG A 131 -3.50 15.82 -8.78
N PRO A 132 -4.12 14.68 -9.15
CA PRO A 132 -3.68 13.36 -8.67
C PRO A 132 -2.26 12.99 -9.12
N ASP A 133 -1.77 13.58 -10.22
CA ASP A 133 -0.37 13.46 -10.64
C ASP A 133 0.61 14.10 -9.63
N LEU A 134 0.22 15.21 -9.02
CA LEU A 134 1.02 15.87 -7.98
C LEU A 134 0.90 15.15 -6.63
N GLU A 135 -0.29 14.62 -6.29
CA GLU A 135 -0.46 13.70 -5.14
C GLU A 135 0.51 12.51 -5.27
N MET A 136 0.55 11.89 -6.45
CA MET A 136 1.44 10.74 -6.73
C MET A 136 2.92 11.11 -6.65
N LYS A 137 3.34 12.28 -7.14
CA LYS A 137 4.74 12.75 -7.00
C LYS A 137 5.17 12.88 -5.54
N LEU A 138 4.29 13.39 -4.69
CA LEU A 138 4.56 13.55 -3.25
C LEU A 138 4.62 12.20 -2.54
N LEU A 139 3.71 11.28 -2.88
CA LEU A 139 3.68 9.92 -2.36
C LEU A 139 4.95 9.14 -2.73
N GLN A 140 5.40 9.22 -3.99
CA GLN A 140 6.65 8.60 -4.44
C GLN A 140 7.88 9.21 -3.74
N ALA A 141 7.89 10.53 -3.54
CA ALA A 141 8.98 11.18 -2.80
C ALA A 141 9.04 10.69 -1.35
N HIS A 142 7.89 10.55 -0.69
CA HIS A 142 7.81 9.99 0.67
C HIS A 142 8.22 8.52 0.72
N TRP A 143 7.76 7.70 -0.22
CA TRP A 143 8.16 6.29 -0.33
C TRP A 143 9.68 6.10 -0.40
N ASN A 144 10.37 6.98 -1.13
CA ASN A 144 11.83 6.96 -1.21
C ASN A 144 12.50 7.34 0.12
N VAL A 145 11.91 8.24 0.90
CA VAL A 145 12.41 8.60 2.25
C VAL A 145 12.19 7.45 3.25
N VAL A 146 11.07 6.73 3.14
CA VAL A 146 10.72 5.63 4.06
C VAL A 146 11.58 4.38 3.83
N ASN A 147 11.83 3.99 2.58
CA ASN A 147 12.57 2.75 2.28
C ASN A 147 14.09 2.89 2.27
N TRP A 148 14.60 4.11 2.10
CA TRP A 148 16.02 4.37 2.08
C TRP A 148 16.32 5.28 3.26
N HIS A 149 16.72 4.68 4.39
CA HIS A 149 17.06 5.35 5.67
C HIS A 149 18.13 6.47 5.59
N ASP A 150 18.55 6.87 4.39
CA ASP A 150 19.65 7.80 4.10
C ASP A 150 19.24 9.10 3.40
N SER A 151 17.96 9.30 3.04
CA SER A 151 17.54 10.54 2.37
C SER A 151 16.91 11.54 3.36
N PRO A 152 17.49 12.74 3.57
CA PRO A 152 16.96 13.69 4.54
C PRO A 152 15.54 14.12 4.20
N ASN A 153 14.72 14.36 5.23
CA ASN A 153 13.39 15.01 5.15
C ASN A 153 13.34 16.26 4.24
N GLN A 154 14.49 16.87 3.97
CA GLN A 154 14.67 17.97 3.02
C GLN A 154 14.15 17.64 1.61
N SER A 155 14.35 16.41 1.12
CA SER A 155 13.90 16.03 -0.25
C SER A 155 12.38 16.06 -0.41
N LEU A 156 11.63 15.78 0.66
CA LEU A 156 10.17 15.89 0.69
C LEU A 156 9.71 17.35 0.74
N LEU A 157 10.38 18.17 1.55
CA LEU A 157 10.09 19.61 1.66
C LEU A 157 10.32 20.34 0.34
N ASP A 158 11.45 20.05 -0.33
CA ASP A 158 11.76 20.62 -1.65
C ASP A 158 10.69 20.23 -2.68
N ARG A 159 10.14 19.00 -2.59
CA ARG A 159 9.06 18.53 -3.46
C ARG A 159 7.72 19.19 -3.18
N ILE A 160 7.42 19.48 -1.91
CA ILE A 160 6.23 20.24 -1.52
C ILE A 160 6.32 21.67 -2.06
N GLU A 161 7.48 22.31 -1.95
CA GLU A 161 7.72 23.65 -2.50
C GLU A 161 7.58 23.65 -4.03
N GLU A 162 8.11 22.64 -4.74
CA GLU A 162 7.93 22.48 -6.18
C GLU A 162 6.44 22.37 -6.57
N VAL A 163 5.66 21.56 -5.85
CA VAL A 163 4.21 21.43 -6.07
C VAL A 163 3.48 22.75 -5.83
N GLN A 164 3.80 23.46 -4.75
CA GLN A 164 3.22 24.77 -4.46
C GLN A 164 3.52 25.78 -5.57
N ASN A 165 4.75 25.79 -6.09
CA ASN A 165 5.14 26.67 -7.19
C ASN A 165 4.40 26.36 -8.50
N ILE A 166 4.23 25.08 -8.84
CA ILE A 166 3.43 24.66 -10.02
C ILE A 166 1.99 25.16 -9.88
N LEU A 167 1.36 24.96 -8.73
CA LEU A 167 -0.03 25.37 -8.50
C LEU A 167 -0.21 26.89 -8.53
N ASN A 168 0.74 27.64 -8.01
CA ASN A 168 0.71 29.11 -8.07
C ASN A 168 0.88 29.64 -9.49
N GLN A 169 1.58 28.92 -10.37
CA GLN A 169 1.73 29.28 -11.79
C GLN A 169 0.49 28.94 -12.62
N ASP A 170 -0.22 27.86 -12.27
CA ASP A 170 -1.45 27.44 -12.97
C ASP A 170 -2.67 28.34 -12.63
N LEU A 171 -2.61 29.11 -11.54
CA LEU A 171 -3.68 29.99 -11.04
C LEU A 171 -3.48 31.49 -11.37
N GLY A 172 -2.34 31.87 -11.96
CA GLY A 172 -2.00 33.25 -12.33
C GLY A 172 -2.21 33.54 -13.81
#